data_AF-Q8F760-F1
#
_entry.id   AF-Q8F760-F1
#
_cell.length_a   1.000
_cell.length_b   1.000
_cell.length_c   1.000
_cell.angle_alpha   90.00
_cell.angle_beta   90.00
_cell.angle_gamma   90.00
#
_symmetry.space_group_name_H-M   'P 1'
#
loop_
_entity.id
_entity.type
_entity.pdbx_description
1 polymer ?
#
loop_
_entity_poly.entity_id
_entity_poly.type
_entity_poly.pdbx_seq_one_letter_code
_entity_poly.pdbx_strand_id
1 'polypeptide(L)'
;MQTGIGRRQIILITFGAFLTTLLVFGIYLFIFRSPNVLIIKNSKTKIDLTGTWRVSTIVPMKQIRFINDKEAILLEESSEIKLYLMEDGEGLQLRRKGEETPIGYFLFRELKKDSWQGLWGDNLVVLKRISANN
;
A
#
# COMPACT_ATOMS: atom_id res chain seq x y z
N MET A 1 -7.77 -43.65 -50.31
CA MET A 1 -7.69 -44.12 -48.91
C MET A 1 -8.72 -43.33 -48.10
N GLN A 2 -9.84 -43.95 -47.77
CA GLN A 2 -10.96 -43.31 -47.07
C GLN A 2 -10.83 -43.66 -45.58
N THR A 3 -10.45 -42.70 -44.75
CA THR A 3 -10.31 -42.89 -43.30
C THR A 3 -11.70 -43.03 -42.67
N GLY A 4 -12.09 -44.27 -42.38
CA GLY A 4 -13.33 -44.59 -41.68
C GLY A 4 -13.24 -44.23 -40.20
N ILE A 5 -13.40 -42.94 -39.87
CA ILE A 5 -13.55 -42.50 -38.49
C ILE A 5 -14.92 -43.00 -37.99
N GLY A 6 -14.89 -43.96 -37.07
CA GLY A 6 -16.12 -44.53 -36.52
C GLY A 6 -16.87 -43.53 -35.65
N ARG A 7 -18.22 -43.58 -35.64
CA ARG A 7 -19.08 -42.67 -34.85
C ARG A 7 -18.68 -42.56 -33.37
N ARG A 8 -18.14 -43.63 -32.78
CA ARG A 8 -17.63 -43.66 -31.39
C ARG A 8 -16.38 -42.79 -31.19
N GLN A 9 -15.48 -42.73 -32.17
CA GLN A 9 -14.28 -41.88 -32.11
C GLN A 9 -14.65 -40.40 -32.20
N ILE A 10 -15.65 -40.06 -33.01
CA ILE A 10 -16.16 -38.68 -33.11
C ILE A 10 -16.72 -38.23 -31.76
N ILE A 11 -17.54 -39.05 -31.11
CA ILE A 11 -18.09 -38.74 -29.79
C ILE A 11 -16.97 -38.55 -28.76
N LEU A 12 -15.94 -39.40 -28.80
CA LEU A 12 -14.82 -39.32 -27.88
C LEU A 12 -14.00 -38.03 -28.07
N ILE A 13 -13.73 -37.65 -29.32
CA ILE A 13 -12.98 -36.43 -29.66
C ILE A 13 -13.79 -35.18 -29.26
N THR A 14 -15.09 -35.16 -29.57
CA THR A 14 -15.97 -34.04 -29.20
C THR A 14 -16.07 -33.88 -27.68
N PHE A 15 -16.18 -34.98 -26.94
CA PHE A 15 -16.22 -34.94 -25.47
C PHE A 15 -14.90 -34.46 -24.88
N GLY A 16 -13.77 -34.90 -25.44
CA GLY A 16 -12.43 -34.43 -25.04
C GLY A 16 -12.26 -32.93 -25.27
N ALA A 17 -12.62 -32.44 -26.46
CA ALA A 17 -12.54 -31.01 -26.81
C ALA A 17 -13.45 -30.13 -25.93
N PHE A 18 -14.64 -30.63 -25.61
CA PHE A 18 -15.56 -29.95 -24.69
C PHE A 18 -14.96 -29.86 -23.29
N LEU A 19 -14.42 -30.97 -22.77
CA LEU A 19 -13.81 -31.02 -21.44
C LEU A 19 -12.61 -30.07 -21.34
N THR A 20 -11.73 -30.03 -22.34
CA THR A 20 -10.59 -29.10 -22.36
C THR A 20 -11.04 -27.65 -22.38
N THR A 21 -12.09 -27.32 -23.15
CA THR A 21 -12.64 -25.96 -23.20
C THR A 21 -13.20 -25.54 -21.85
N LEU A 22 -13.90 -26.46 -21.18
CA LEU A 22 -14.50 -26.23 -19.86
C LEU A 22 -13.43 -26.02 -18.77
N LEU A 23 -12.32 -26.75 -18.86
CA LEU A 23 -11.18 -26.63 -17.94
C LEU A 23 -10.46 -25.30 -18.11
N VAL A 24 -10.15 -24.91 -19.35
CA VAL A 24 -9.53 -23.60 -19.66
C VAL A 24 -10.43 -22.45 -19.23
N PHE A 25 -11.74 -22.54 -19.50
CA PHE A 25 -12.71 -21.54 -19.08
C PHE A 25 -12.85 -21.47 -17.56
N GLY A 26 -12.82 -22.61 -16.86
CA GLY A 26 -12.83 -22.68 -15.41
C GLY A 26 -11.60 -22.02 -14.77
N ILE A 27 -10.40 -22.25 -15.32
CA ILE A 27 -9.17 -21.59 -14.87
C ILE A 27 -9.23 -20.08 -15.15
N TYR A 28 -9.69 -19.69 -16.34
CA TYR A 28 -9.85 -18.28 -16.71
C TYR A 28 -10.79 -17.55 -15.73
N LEU A 29 -11.96 -18.14 -15.44
CA LEU A 29 -12.88 -17.61 -14.44
C LEU A 29 -12.26 -17.64 -13.05
N PHE A 30 -11.52 -18.67 -12.66
CA PHE A 30 -10.89 -18.72 -11.33
C PHE A 30 -9.88 -17.58 -11.14
N ILE A 31 -9.06 -17.28 -12.15
CA ILE A 31 -8.08 -16.19 -12.11
C ILE A 31 -8.79 -14.83 -12.13
N PHE A 32 -9.75 -14.62 -13.02
CA PHE A 32 -10.40 -13.30 -13.19
C PHE A 32 -11.53 -13.02 -12.21
N ARG A 33 -12.21 -14.05 -11.69
CA ARG A 33 -13.31 -13.92 -10.73
C ARG A 33 -12.84 -13.94 -9.29
N SER A 34 -11.61 -14.42 -9.01
CA SER A 34 -11.01 -14.25 -7.68
C SER A 34 -10.73 -12.77 -7.45
N PRO A 35 -11.50 -12.07 -6.60
CA PRO A 35 -11.17 -10.69 -6.20
C PRO A 35 -10.03 -10.68 -5.16
N ASN A 36 -9.45 -11.86 -4.87
CA ASN A 36 -8.43 -12.10 -3.86
C ASN A 36 -7.00 -11.93 -4.36
N VAL A 37 -6.79 -11.50 -5.61
CA VAL A 37 -5.59 -10.69 -5.84
C VAL A 37 -5.93 -9.36 -5.20
N LEU A 38 -5.52 -9.22 -3.95
CA LEU A 38 -5.46 -7.97 -3.21
C LEU A 38 -4.42 -7.09 -3.92
N ILE A 39 -4.70 -6.75 -5.17
CA ILE A 39 -4.23 -5.52 -5.79
C ILE A 39 -4.82 -4.50 -4.83
N ILE A 40 -4.00 -4.06 -3.90
CA ILE A 40 -4.18 -2.82 -3.18
C ILE A 40 -4.30 -1.80 -4.30
N LYS A 41 -5.51 -1.65 -4.84
CA LYS A 41 -5.95 -0.42 -5.43
C LYS A 41 -5.77 0.52 -4.26
N ASN A 42 -4.68 1.29 -4.29
CA ASN A 42 -4.62 2.59 -3.66
C ASN A 42 -5.78 3.39 -4.28
N SER A 43 -7.03 3.04 -3.94
CA SER A 43 -8.07 4.03 -3.84
C SER A 43 -7.46 5.10 -3.00
N LYS A 44 -7.56 6.34 -3.45
CA LYS A 44 -7.25 7.55 -2.69
C LYS A 44 -8.11 7.60 -1.42
N THR A 45 -7.97 6.64 -0.53
CA THR A 45 -8.34 6.73 0.86
C THR A 45 -7.36 7.75 1.38
N LYS A 46 -7.79 9.01 1.34
CA LYS A 46 -7.14 10.12 2.01
C LYS A 46 -6.92 9.66 3.45
N ILE A 47 -5.68 9.28 3.77
CA ILE A 47 -5.35 8.76 5.09
C ILE A 47 -5.41 9.97 6.01
N ASP A 48 -6.35 9.95 6.94
CA ASP A 48 -6.45 11.00 7.95
C ASP A 48 -5.31 10.83 8.95
N LEU A 49 -4.19 11.49 8.65
CA LEU A 49 -2.99 11.50 9.48
C LEU A 49 -3.12 12.46 10.68
N THR A 50 -4.25 13.14 10.86
CA THR A 50 -4.45 14.13 11.93
C THR A 50 -4.20 13.50 13.30
N GLY A 51 -3.35 14.16 14.11
CA GLY A 51 -2.99 13.70 15.44
C GLY A 51 -1.48 13.71 15.72
N THR A 52 -1.11 13.23 16.90
CA THR A 52 0.30 13.15 17.31
C THR A 52 0.85 11.75 17.06
N TRP A 53 1.96 11.69 16.35
CA TRP A 53 2.65 10.47 16.01
C TRP A 53 4.06 10.49 16.54
N ARG A 54 4.55 9.31 16.91
CA ARG A 54 5.91 9.11 17.37
C ARG A 54 6.74 8.53 16.24
N VAL A 55 7.89 9.12 15.98
CA VAL A 55 8.91 8.51 15.13
C VAL A 55 9.68 7.51 16.00
N SER A 56 9.23 6.26 15.98
CA SER A 56 9.87 5.18 16.72
C SER A 56 11.22 4.88 16.06
N THR A 57 12.28 4.85 16.87
CA THR A 57 13.71 4.50 16.62
C THR A 57 14.73 5.64 16.66
N ILE A 58 14.33 6.91 16.73
CA ILE A 58 15.31 8.02 16.88
C ILE A 58 15.39 8.45 18.35
N VAL A 59 16.60 8.40 18.90
CA VAL A 59 17.00 9.12 20.13
C VAL A 59 17.75 10.38 19.65
N PRO A 60 17.34 11.60 20.03
CA PRO A 60 16.27 11.97 20.95
C PRO A 60 14.87 11.75 20.36
N MET A 61 13.90 11.64 21.26
CA MET A 61 12.53 11.22 20.96
C MET A 61 11.78 12.27 20.12
N LYS A 62 11.61 12.04 18.82
CA LYS A 62 10.91 12.95 17.91
C LYS A 62 9.42 12.62 17.82
N GLN A 63 8.58 13.64 17.94
CA GLN A 63 7.13 13.52 17.75
C GLN A 63 6.68 14.43 16.62
N ILE A 64 5.73 13.97 15.80
CA ILE A 64 5.16 14.75 14.71
C ILE A 64 3.68 14.92 14.98
N ARG A 65 3.25 16.16 15.15
CA ARG A 65 1.84 16.52 15.25
C ARG A 65 1.35 16.98 13.89
N PHE A 66 0.56 16.17 13.22
CA PHE A 66 -0.08 16.54 11.97
C PHE A 66 -1.32 17.39 12.31
N ILE A 67 -1.33 18.63 11.84
CA ILE A 67 -2.44 19.56 12.07
C ILE A 67 -3.50 19.35 10.99
N ASN A 68 -3.06 19.33 9.74
CA ASN A 68 -3.88 19.20 8.54
C ASN A 68 -3.09 18.39 7.48
N ASP A 69 -3.71 18.10 6.34
CA ASP A 69 -3.09 17.39 5.21
C ASP A 69 -1.84 18.08 4.61
N LYS A 70 -1.61 19.35 4.92
CA LYS A 70 -0.52 20.18 4.36
C LYS A 70 0.53 20.59 5.36
N GLU A 71 0.21 20.53 6.65
CA GLU A 71 1.06 21.07 7.72
C GLU A 71 1.18 20.11 8.89
N ALA A 72 2.41 19.89 9.33
CA ALA A 72 2.75 19.17 10.54
C ALA A 72 3.73 19.99 11.38
N ILE A 73 3.79 19.72 12.68
CA ILE A 73 4.79 20.28 13.59
C ILE A 73 5.64 19.12 14.10
N LEU A 74 6.94 19.21 13.88
CA LEU A 74 7.91 18.36 14.53
C LEU A 74 8.22 18.94 15.91
N LEU A 75 7.89 18.16 16.93
CA LEU A 75 8.20 18.44 18.33
C LEU A 75 9.49 17.68 18.67
N GLU A 76 10.57 18.41 18.86
CA GLU A 76 11.83 17.93 19.44
C GLU A 76 11.96 18.47 20.88
N GLU A 77 12.85 17.90 21.70
CA GLU A 77 12.98 18.18 23.15
C GLU A 77 13.11 19.67 23.50
N SER A 78 13.59 20.50 22.58
CA SER A 78 13.82 21.94 22.79
C SER A 78 13.36 22.83 21.64
N SER A 79 12.72 22.27 20.61
CA SER A 79 12.31 23.06 19.43
C SER A 79 11.06 22.51 18.76
N GLU A 80 10.19 23.43 18.35
CA GLU A 80 9.05 23.14 17.47
C GLU A 80 9.40 23.61 16.06
N ILE A 81 9.36 22.69 15.10
CA ILE A 81 9.71 22.98 13.72
C ILE A 81 8.50 22.71 12.84
N LYS A 82 8.05 23.74 12.12
CA LYS A 82 6.96 23.60 11.16
C LYS A 82 7.42 22.83 9.92
N LEU A 83 6.70 21.76 9.61
CA LEU A 83 6.90 20.89 8.46
C LEU A 83 5.73 21.05 7.49
N TYR A 84 6.04 20.98 6.21
CA TYR A 84 5.09 20.94 5.11
C TYR A 84 5.00 19.52 4.58
N LEU A 85 3.77 19.10 4.34
CA LEU A 85 3.41 17.77 3.86
C LEU A 85 3.23 17.85 2.35
N MET A 86 3.84 16.91 1.64
CA MET A 86 3.66 16.74 0.20
C MET A 86 3.38 15.27 -0.08
N GLU A 87 2.24 15.00 -0.71
CA GLU A 87 1.85 13.66 -1.11
C GLU A 87 2.34 13.39 -2.54
N ASP A 88 3.01 12.25 -2.74
CA ASP A 88 3.58 11.86 -4.04
C ASP A 88 2.92 10.58 -4.61
N GLY A 89 1.70 10.29 -4.16
CA GLY A 89 0.91 9.11 -4.58
C GLY A 89 1.38 7.78 -3.98
N GLU A 90 2.67 7.60 -3.74
CA GLU A 90 3.25 6.41 -3.09
C GLU A 90 3.49 6.62 -1.59
N GLY A 91 3.64 7.87 -1.17
CA GLY A 91 3.98 8.23 0.20
C GLY A 91 3.81 9.71 0.50
N LEU A 92 4.13 10.03 1.75
CA LEU A 92 4.07 11.33 2.38
C LEU A 92 5.48 11.85 2.63
N GLN A 93 5.80 12.99 2.03
CA GLN A 93 7.05 13.69 2.25
C GLN A 93 6.86 14.80 3.28
N LEU A 94 7.81 14.91 4.21
CA LEU A 94 7.88 15.97 5.21
C LEU A 94 9.08 16.85 4.90
N ARG A 95 8.83 18.14 4.69
CA ARG A 95 9.85 19.12 4.29
C ARG A 95 9.84 20.33 5.20
N ARG A 96 11.01 20.92 5.47
CA ARG A 96 11.10 22.26 6.08
C ARG A 96 10.90 23.33 5.00
N LYS A 97 10.51 24.52 5.43
CA LYS A 97 10.38 25.67 4.54
C LYS A 97 11.75 26.05 3.96
N GLY A 98 11.91 25.91 2.64
CA GLY A 98 13.14 26.33 1.94
C GLY A 98 14.21 25.24 1.82
N GLU A 99 13.95 24.00 2.26
CA GLU A 99 14.84 22.85 2.00
C GLU A 99 14.32 22.05 0.79
N GLU A 100 15.20 21.74 -0.16
CA GLU A 100 14.86 20.89 -1.32
C GLU A 100 14.77 19.40 -0.94
N THR A 101 15.56 18.98 0.05
CA THR A 101 15.59 17.60 0.53
C THR A 101 14.50 17.34 1.57
N PRO A 102 13.71 16.26 1.43
CA PRO A 102 12.76 15.87 2.45
C PRO A 102 13.48 15.34 3.69
N ILE A 103 12.99 15.76 4.85
CA ILE A 103 13.51 15.33 6.15
C ILE A 103 12.97 13.95 6.51
N GLY A 104 11.75 13.65 6.05
CA GLY A 104 11.13 12.35 6.22
C GLY A 104 10.30 11.98 5.01
N TYR A 105 10.29 10.69 4.70
CA TYR A 105 9.50 10.10 3.65
C TYR A 105 8.81 8.85 4.19
N PHE A 106 7.47 8.86 4.25
CA PHE A 106 6.70 7.75 4.80
C PHE A 106 5.85 7.13 3.72
N LEU A 107 5.99 5.83 3.50
CA LEU A 107 5.22 5.14 2.48
C LEU A 107 3.77 5.02 2.95
N PHE A 108 2.80 5.20 2.04
CA PHE A 108 1.39 4.90 2.29
C PHE A 108 1.12 3.38 2.27
N ARG A 109 1.99 2.62 2.93
CA ARG A 109 1.82 1.20 3.18
C ARG A 109 1.66 0.99 4.67
N GLU A 110 0.41 0.80 5.09
CA GLU A 110 0.11 0.47 6.48
C GLU A 110 0.67 -0.95 6.77
N LEU A 111 1.71 -1.02 7.60
CA LEU A 111 2.28 -2.31 8.00
C LEU A 111 1.39 -3.02 9.03
N LYS A 112 0.82 -2.23 9.93
CA LYS A 112 -0.13 -2.60 10.99
C LYS A 112 -1.01 -1.38 11.26
N LYS A 113 -2.22 -1.62 11.78
CA LYS A 113 -3.16 -0.55 12.14
C LYS A 113 -2.43 0.58 12.90
N ASP A 114 -2.56 1.82 12.42
CA ASP A 114 -1.95 3.02 13.01
C ASP A 114 -0.40 3.03 13.03
N SER A 115 0.23 2.29 12.11
CA SER A 115 1.70 2.23 11.97
C SER A 115 2.15 2.31 10.51
N TRP A 116 2.97 3.31 10.22
CA TRP A 116 3.55 3.56 8.89
C TRP A 116 5.06 3.40 8.92
N GLN A 117 5.64 2.83 7.88
CA GLN A 117 7.09 2.73 7.72
C GLN A 117 7.58 3.86 6.82
N GLY A 118 8.74 4.41 7.16
CA GLY A 118 9.37 5.42 6.34
C GLY A 118 10.85 5.56 6.60
N LEU A 119 11.41 6.57 5.96
CA LEU A 119 12.75 7.05 6.13
C LEU A 119 12.70 8.41 6.80
N TRP A 120 13.66 8.67 7.67
CA TRP A 120 13.90 9.95 8.28
C TRP A 120 15.38 10.30 8.10
N GLY A 121 15.67 11.21 7.18
CA GLY A 121 16.99 11.29 6.55
C GLY A 121 17.36 9.90 5.98
N ASP A 122 18.48 9.36 6.46
CA ASP A 122 18.99 8.04 6.03
C ASP A 122 18.51 6.88 6.90
N ASN A 123 17.76 7.15 7.98
CA ASN A 123 17.36 6.13 8.94
C ASN A 123 15.98 5.56 8.64
N LEU A 124 15.86 4.24 8.70
CA LEU A 124 14.56 3.58 8.64
C LEU A 124 13.82 3.72 9.97
N VAL A 125 12.62 4.29 9.90
CA VAL A 125 11.80 4.64 11.06
C VAL A 125 10.39 4.10 10.92
N VAL A 126 9.70 3.98 12.05
CA VAL A 126 8.29 3.62 12.09
C VAL A 126 7.51 4.75 12.76
N LEU A 127 6.59 5.36 12.01
CA LEU A 127 5.59 6.28 12.55
C LEU A 127 4.50 5.48 13.26
N LYS A 128 4.39 5.64 14.57
CA LYS A 128 3.31 5.04 15.37
C LYS A 128 2.40 6.12 15.91
N ARG A 129 1.09 5.99 15.73
CA ARG A 129 0.13 6.93 16.33
C ARG A 129 0.22 6.84 17.84
N ILE A 130 0.39 7.97 18.51
CA ILE A 130 0.19 8.05 19.95
C ILE A 130 -1.33 8.17 20.11
N SER A 131 -2.02 7.05 20.30
CA SER A 131 -3.45 7.07 20.62
C SER A 131 -3.65 7.97 21.83
N ALA A 132 -4.62 8.89 21.76
CA ALA A 132 -5.16 9.58 22.92
C ALA A 132 -5.98 8.56 23.73
N ASN A 133 -5.29 7.62 24.38
CA ASN A 133 -5.90 6.81 25.41
C ASN A 133 -5.61 7.50 26.74
N ASN A 134 -6.61 8.20 27.25
CA ASN A 134 -6.77 8.41 28.69
C ASN A 134 -6.75 7.05 29.40
#